data_AF-A0AAW6I0D7-F1
#
_entry.id   AF-A0AAW6I0D7-F1
#
_cell.length_a   1.000
_cell.length_b   1.000
_cell.length_c   1.000
_cell.angle_alpha   90.00
_cell.angle_beta   90.00
_cell.angle_gamma   90.00
#
_symmetry.space_group_name_H-M   'P 1'
#
loop_
_entity.id
_entity.type
_entity.pdbx_description
1 polymer ?
#
loop_
_entity_poly.entity_id
_entity_poly.type
_entity_poly.pdbx_seq_one_letter_code
_entity_poly.pdbx_strand_id
1 'polypeptide(L)'
;MLITNGPGDDKKREILHQYRLTPVMHTRLLQGMALRCCCGRPLEDRYYQFDATERSTGKTVAILYAGGKGCAARFFDLSEELAAALSDKPMTPLPFFDPLQGEPEEAVSGGRGNGESHGRGGCIL
;
A
#
# COMPACT_ATOMS: atom_id res chain seq x y z
N MET A 1 8.68 6.57 -19.25
CA MET A 1 10.00 6.70 -18.62
C MET A 1 10.08 5.64 -17.52
N LEU A 2 11.16 4.87 -17.41
CA LEU A 2 11.25 3.77 -16.44
C LEU A 2 11.91 4.29 -15.16
N ILE A 3 11.25 4.13 -14.00
CA ILE A 3 11.91 4.39 -12.73
C ILE A 3 12.98 3.33 -12.54
N THR A 4 14.25 3.73 -12.53
CA THR A 4 15.36 2.82 -12.29
C THR A 4 15.49 2.53 -10.81
N ASN A 5 15.38 1.25 -10.45
CA ASN A 5 15.64 0.77 -9.10
C ASN A 5 17.09 1.06 -8.67
N GLY A 6 17.31 1.41 -7.40
CA GLY A 6 18.64 1.65 -6.86
C GLY A 6 18.67 1.72 -5.34
N PRO A 7 19.78 1.31 -4.70
CA PRO A 7 19.95 1.43 -3.26
C PRO A 7 20.25 2.88 -2.84
N GLY A 8 20.19 3.14 -1.53
CA GLY A 8 20.58 4.43 -0.96
C GLY A 8 19.49 5.50 -0.98
N ASP A 9 19.77 6.61 -0.30
CA ASP A 9 18.85 7.74 -0.17
C ASP A 9 18.89 8.65 -1.38
N ASP A 10 20.05 8.83 -2.00
CA ASP A 10 20.21 9.72 -3.15
C ASP A 10 19.26 9.34 -4.27
N LYS A 11 19.14 8.04 -4.55
CA LYS A 11 18.19 7.54 -5.55
C LYS A 11 16.73 7.76 -5.15
N LYS A 12 16.40 7.64 -3.86
CA LYS A 12 15.05 7.91 -3.36
C LYS A 12 14.71 9.39 -3.44
N ARG A 13 15.66 10.27 -3.14
CA ARG A 13 15.53 11.72 -3.30
C ARG A 13 15.31 12.05 -4.77
N GLU A 14 16.10 11.51 -5.69
CA GLU A 14 15.88 11.66 -7.14
C GLU A 14 14.45 11.26 -7.54
N ILE A 15 13.98 10.11 -7.07
CA ILE A 15 12.61 9.64 -7.33
C ILE A 15 11.60 10.66 -6.79
N LEU A 16 11.75 11.13 -5.55
CA LEU A 16 10.82 12.09 -4.94
C LEU A 16 10.86 13.49 -5.59
N HIS A 17 11.99 13.88 -6.17
CA HIS A 17 12.12 15.11 -6.95
C HIS A 17 11.43 15.03 -8.31
N GLN A 18 11.42 13.86 -8.95
CA GLN A 18 10.81 13.67 -10.27
C GLN A 18 9.33 13.27 -10.18
N TYR A 19 8.98 12.50 -9.16
CA TYR A 19 7.67 11.88 -9.00
C TYR A 19 7.07 12.23 -7.63
N ARG A 20 5.76 12.49 -7.63
CA ARG A 20 4.94 12.41 -6.42
C ARG A 20 4.56 10.94 -6.23
N LEU A 21 5.05 10.34 -5.17
CA LEU A 21 4.66 8.99 -4.78
C LEU A 21 3.38 9.05 -3.93
N THR A 22 2.43 8.16 -4.22
CA THR A 22 1.21 8.00 -3.41
C THR A 22 1.11 6.56 -2.96
N PRO A 23 1.11 6.26 -1.64
CA PRO A 23 0.90 4.89 -1.18
C PRO A 23 -0.53 4.48 -1.54
N VAL A 24 -0.66 3.35 -2.22
CA VAL A 24 -1.97 2.80 -2.64
C VAL A 24 -2.32 1.52 -1.91
N MET A 25 -1.32 0.81 -1.38
CA MET A 25 -1.52 -0.43 -0.64
C MET A 25 -0.38 -0.68 0.35
N HIS A 26 -0.70 -1.26 1.50
CA HIS A 26 0.26 -1.79 2.46
C HIS A 26 -0.20 -3.18 2.90
N THR A 27 0.50 -4.22 2.42
CA THR A 27 0.06 -5.60 2.60
C THR A 27 1.24 -6.57 2.69
N ARG A 28 0.97 -7.86 2.83
CA ARG A 28 1.98 -8.92 2.81
C ARG A 28 2.14 -9.52 1.43
N LEU A 29 3.34 -10.00 1.15
CA LEU A 29 3.60 -10.81 -0.03
C LEU A 29 2.91 -12.16 0.12
N LEU A 30 2.05 -12.50 -0.84
CA LEU A 30 1.37 -13.80 -0.84
C LEU A 30 2.31 -14.89 -1.36
N GLN A 31 2.09 -16.12 -0.90
CA GLN A 31 2.88 -17.26 -1.32
C GLN A 31 2.78 -17.46 -2.83
N GLY A 32 3.93 -17.64 -3.49
CA GLY A 32 4.02 -17.77 -4.95
C GLY A 32 4.20 -16.45 -5.71
N MET A 33 4.09 -15.30 -5.05
CA MET A 33 4.42 -14.00 -5.67
C MET A 33 5.92 -13.70 -5.60
N ALA A 34 6.47 -13.16 -6.69
CA ALA A 34 7.84 -12.67 -6.75
C ALA A 34 7.84 -11.19 -7.15
N LEU A 35 7.97 -10.30 -6.16
CA LEU A 35 8.09 -8.86 -6.36
C LEU A 35 9.48 -8.37 -5.97
N ARG A 36 9.99 -7.34 -6.66
CA ARG A 36 11.26 -6.68 -6.33
C ARG A 36 10.99 -5.33 -5.71
N CYS A 37 11.68 -5.07 -4.60
CA CYS A 37 11.74 -3.78 -3.94
C CYS A 37 12.44 -2.74 -4.85
N CYS A 38 12.17 -1.46 -4.62
CA CYS A 38 12.78 -0.34 -5.34
C CYS A 38 14.31 -0.31 -5.29
N CYS A 39 14.93 -1.01 -4.33
CA CYS A 39 16.38 -1.16 -4.24
C CYS A 39 16.92 -2.38 -5.00
N GLY A 40 16.08 -3.09 -5.76
CA GLY A 40 16.45 -4.28 -6.54
C GLY A 40 16.45 -5.59 -5.75
N ARG A 41 16.31 -5.56 -4.42
CA ARG A 41 16.20 -6.78 -3.60
C ARG A 41 14.81 -7.41 -3.70
N PRO A 42 14.68 -8.74 -3.61
CA PRO A 42 13.37 -9.39 -3.47
C PRO A 42 12.60 -8.85 -2.26
N LEU A 43 11.27 -8.80 -2.37
CA LEU A 43 10.40 -8.61 -1.20
C LEU A 43 10.18 -9.97 -0.53
N GLU A 44 10.13 -9.97 0.80
CA GLU A 44 10.07 -11.21 1.60
C GLU A 44 8.84 -11.30 2.52
N ASP A 45 8.26 -10.16 2.90
CA ASP A 45 7.12 -10.11 3.83
C ASP A 45 6.21 -8.92 3.49
N ARG A 46 6.15 -7.88 4.35
CA ARG A 46 5.28 -6.73 4.17
C ARG A 46 5.87 -5.70 3.21
N TYR A 47 5.03 -5.16 2.35
CA TYR A 47 5.43 -4.15 1.38
C TYR A 47 4.35 -3.10 1.17
N TYR A 48 4.80 -1.94 0.71
CA TYR A 48 3.98 -0.90 0.15
C TYR A 48 4.03 -0.95 -1.36
N GLN A 49 2.89 -0.69 -1.99
CA GLN A 49 2.80 -0.28 -3.38
C GLN A 49 2.58 1.24 -3.42
N PHE A 50 3.32 1.91 -4.29
CA PHE A 50 3.19 3.33 -4.57
C PHE A 50 2.87 3.54 -6.05
N ASP A 51 1.92 4.41 -6.31
CA ASP A 51 1.78 5.02 -7.63
C ASP A 51 2.76 6.18 -7.75
N ALA A 52 3.50 6.22 -8.85
CA ALA A 52 4.43 7.28 -9.16
C ALA A 52 3.85 8.20 -10.24
N THR A 53 3.46 9.39 -9.81
CA THR A 53 2.91 10.44 -10.66
C THR A 53 4.00 11.45 -10.99
N GLU A 54 4.29 11.62 -12.27
CA GLU A 54 5.30 12.57 -12.73
C GLU A 54 4.89 14.00 -12.38
N ARG A 55 5.77 14.75 -11.71
CA ARG A 55 5.43 16.09 -11.21
C ARG A 55 5.22 17.12 -12.31
N SER A 56 5.93 16.98 -13.44
CA SER A 56 5.84 17.91 -14.57
C SER A 56 4.56 17.75 -15.38
N THR A 57 4.02 16.53 -15.48
CA THR A 57 2.86 16.22 -16.33
C THR A 57 1.60 15.85 -15.55
N GLY A 58 1.74 15.50 -14.27
CA GLY A 58 0.64 15.01 -13.43
C GLY A 58 0.17 13.60 -13.80
N LYS A 59 0.86 12.89 -14.70
CA LYS A 59 0.47 11.55 -15.13
C LYS A 59 1.11 10.47 -14.26
N THR A 60 0.32 9.49 -13.84
CA THR A 60 0.85 8.26 -13.23
C THR A 60 1.51 7.42 -14.30
N VAL A 61 2.80 7.15 -14.13
CA VAL A 61 3.64 6.52 -15.16
C VAL A 61 4.29 5.21 -14.72
N ALA A 62 4.30 4.93 -13.43
CA ALA A 62 4.92 3.73 -12.89
C ALA A 62 4.32 3.32 -11.53
N ILE A 63 4.51 2.05 -11.20
CA ILE A 63 4.24 1.47 -9.89
C ILE A 63 5.58 1.11 -9.24
N LEU A 64 5.71 1.43 -7.95
CA LEU A 64 6.90 1.17 -7.13
C LEU A 64 6.53 0.28 -5.96
N TYR A 65 7.32 -0.76 -5.73
CA TYR A 65 7.18 -1.63 -4.56
C TYR A 65 8.32 -1.37 -3.57
N ALA A 66 8.01 -1.27 -2.27
CA ALA A 66 9.03 -1.09 -1.25
C ALA A 66 8.70 -1.86 0.03
N GLY A 67 9.70 -2.52 0.62
CA GLY A 67 9.52 -3.26 1.88
C GLY A 67 9.18 -2.34 3.04
N GLY A 68 8.22 -2.76 3.89
CA GLY A 68 7.59 -1.91 4.93
C GLY A 68 8.58 -1.28 5.92
N LYS A 69 9.41 -2.10 6.59
CA LYS A 69 10.39 -1.62 7.58
C LYS A 69 11.67 -1.03 6.98
N GLY A 70 11.80 -1.01 5.65
CA GLY A 70 13.02 -0.63 4.97
C GLY A 70 12.82 0.53 4.02
N CYS A 71 12.70 0.23 2.72
CA CYS A 71 12.63 1.28 1.71
C CYS A 71 11.36 2.13 1.80
N ALA A 72 10.23 1.57 2.25
CA ALA A 72 8.99 2.33 2.41
C ALA A 72 9.11 3.35 3.55
N ALA A 73 9.55 2.92 4.73
CA ALA A 73 9.84 3.80 5.87
C ALA A 73 10.71 4.99 5.42
N ARG A 74 11.80 4.71 4.69
CA ARG A 74 12.69 5.78 4.24
C ARG A 74 12.05 6.74 3.23
N PHE A 75 11.13 6.26 2.39
CA PHE A 75 10.37 7.16 1.51
C PHE A 75 9.45 8.09 2.28
N PHE A 76 8.82 7.63 3.37
CA PHE A 76 8.01 8.48 4.24
C PHE A 76 8.87 9.56 4.90
N ASP A 77 9.99 9.18 5.53
CA ASP A 77 10.91 10.14 6.17
C ASP A 77 11.41 11.19 5.17
N LEU A 78 11.89 10.75 3.99
CA LEU A 78 12.38 11.66 2.96
C LEU A 78 11.28 12.57 2.40
N SER A 79 10.04 12.08 2.33
CA SER A 79 8.92 12.93 1.89
C SER A 79 8.61 14.03 2.88
N GLU A 80 8.81 13.78 4.18
CA GLU A 80 8.68 14.79 5.23
C GLU A 80 9.83 15.80 5.16
N GLU A 81 11.08 15.33 5.06
CA GLU A 81 12.27 16.17 4.89
C GLU A 81 12.15 17.11 3.68
N LEU A 82 11.60 16.63 2.57
CA LEU A 82 11.54 17.36 1.29
C LEU A 82 10.24 18.14 1.07
N ALA A 83 9.22 17.99 1.91
CA ALA A 83 7.89 18.56 1.70
C ALA A 83 7.92 20.07 1.42
N ALA A 84 8.65 20.83 2.24
CA ALA A 84 8.79 22.27 2.08
C ALA A 84 9.53 22.64 0.77
N ALA A 85 10.64 21.97 0.47
CA ALA A 85 11.45 22.22 -0.72
C ALA A 85 10.68 21.91 -2.02
N LEU A 86 9.79 20.92 -1.97
CA LEU A 86 8.97 20.49 -3.10
C LEU A 86 7.61 21.19 -3.19
N SER A 87 7.29 22.09 -2.24
CA SER A 87 5.95 22.67 -2.09
C SER A 87 4.85 21.60 -2.11
N ASP A 88 5.09 20.50 -1.41
CA ASP A 88 4.25 19.30 -1.41
C ASP A 88 3.84 18.90 0.03
N LYS A 89 2.86 18.00 0.15
CA LYS A 89 2.52 17.38 1.43
C LYS A 89 3.36 16.12 1.65
N PRO A 90 3.82 15.85 2.88
CA PRO A 90 4.43 14.57 3.22
C PRO A 90 3.49 13.41 2.91
N MET A 91 4.04 12.26 2.53
CA MET A 91 3.24 11.06 2.34
C MET A 91 2.70 10.56 3.69
N THR A 92 1.46 10.10 3.70
CA THR A 92 0.86 9.48 4.88
C THR A 92 0.89 7.95 4.75
N PRO A 93 1.46 7.22 5.72
CA PRO A 93 1.46 5.76 5.68
C PRO A 93 0.04 5.18 5.72
N LEU A 94 -0.23 4.17 4.90
CA LEU A 94 -1.46 3.39 4.96
C LEU A 94 -1.40 2.30 6.06
N PRO A 95 -2.54 1.98 6.70
CA PRO A 95 -2.63 0.87 7.63
C PRO A 95 -2.33 -0.46 6.92
N PHE A 96 -1.78 -1.41 7.67
CA PHE A 96 -1.51 -2.74 7.14
C PHE A 96 -2.81 -3.51 6.95
N PHE A 97 -2.99 -4.09 5.76
CA PHE A 97 -4.07 -5.00 5.43
C PHE A 97 -3.50 -6.41 5.18
N ASP A 98 -3.99 -7.41 5.91
CA ASP A 98 -3.66 -8.82 5.69
C ASP A 98 -4.81 -9.52 4.94
N PRO A 99 -4.65 -9.86 3.65
CA PRO A 99 -5.70 -10.52 2.87
C PRO A 99 -6.03 -11.93 3.36
N LEU A 100 -5.16 -12.53 4.18
CA LEU A 100 -5.36 -13.88 4.73
C LEU A 100 -6.01 -13.86 6.10
N GLN A 101 -6.13 -12.69 6.73
CA GLN A 101 -6.97 -12.54 7.91
C GLN A 101 -8.38 -12.26 7.43
N GLY A 102 -9.28 -13.23 7.62
CA GLY A 102 -10.71 -12.98 7.47
C GLY A 102 -11.11 -11.82 8.36
N GLU A 103 -12.11 -11.04 7.93
CA GLU A 103 -12.69 -10.01 8.78
C GLU A 103 -13.08 -10.65 10.12
N PRO A 104 -12.84 -9.98 11.28
CA PRO A 104 -13.52 -10.43 12.48
C PRO A 104 -15.01 -10.46 12.12
N GLU A 105 -15.64 -11.63 12.21
CA GLU A 105 -17.09 -11.73 12.10
C GLU A 105 -17.62 -10.64 13.03
N GLU A 106 -18.21 -9.58 12.48
CA GLU A 106 -18.93 -8.63 13.31
C GLU A 106 -19.94 -9.49 14.03
N ALA A 107 -19.73 -9.68 15.33
CA ALA A 107 -20.71 -10.30 16.20
C ALA A 107 -21.92 -9.38 16.14
N VAL A 108 -22.82 -9.64 15.20
CA VAL A 108 -24.17 -9.10 15.20
C VAL A 108 -24.74 -9.58 16.52
N SER A 109 -24.69 -8.71 17.53
CA SER A 109 -25.46 -8.86 18.75
C SER A 109 -26.92 -8.63 18.38
N GLY A 110 -27.49 -9.59 17.66
CA GLY A 110 -28.91 -9.68 17.40
C GLY A 110 -29.58 -9.91 18.74
N GLY A 111 -30.22 -8.86 19.25
CA GLY A 111 -31.02 -8.91 20.46
C GLY A 111 -32.05 -10.04 20.37
N ARG A 112 -32.26 -10.71 21.51
CA ARG A 112 -33.30 -11.73 21.73
C ARG A 112 -34.67 -11.16 21.35
N GLY A 113 -35.13 -11.46 20.14
CA GLY A 113 -36.51 -11.31 19.71
C GLY A 113 -37.19 -12.68 19.73
N ASN A 114 -37.99 -12.93 20.75
CA ASN A 114 -38.84 -14.10 20.88
C ASN A 114 -39.94 -14.04 19.79
N GLY A 115 -40.05 -15.07 18.94
CA GLY A 115 -41.02 -15.08 17.83
C GLY A 115 -41.13 -16.44 17.17
N GLU A 116 -41.97 -17.29 17.76
CA GLU A 116 -42.45 -18.55 17.20
C GLU A 116 -43.25 -18.34 15.90
N SER A 117 -42.86 -19.00 14.80
CA SER A 117 -43.71 -19.84 13.93
C SER A 117 -43.35 -19.84 12.43
N HIS A 118 -43.11 -21.07 11.95
CA HIS A 118 -43.48 -21.66 10.65
C HIS A 118 -43.04 -21.02 9.32
N GLY A 119 -42.38 -21.84 8.48
CA GLY A 119 -42.51 -21.73 7.02
C GLY A 119 -41.29 -22.16 6.21
N ARG A 120 -41.38 -23.32 5.55
CA ARG A 120 -40.39 -23.90 4.62
C ARG A 120 -40.14 -23.05 3.37
N GLY A 121 -38.93 -23.16 2.83
CA GLY A 121 -38.56 -22.82 1.44
C GLY A 121 -37.42 -21.80 1.41
N GLY A 122 -36.26 -21.99 0.81
CA GLY A 122 -35.77 -22.92 -0.20
C GLY A 122 -34.63 -22.19 -0.91
N CYS A 123 -33.43 -22.77 -0.92
CA CYS A 123 -32.28 -22.24 -1.68
C CYS A 123 -32.62 -22.15 -3.17
N ILE A 124 -32.23 -21.06 -3.82
CA ILE A 124 -32.08 -21.04 -5.28
C ILE A 124 -30.73 -20.37 -5.61
N LEU A 125 -30.00 -21.08 -6.48
CA LEU A 125 -28.75 -20.73 -7.16
C LEU A 125 -28.82 -19.42 -7.94
#